data_AF-A0A7W0V8Q9-F1
#
_entry.id   AF-A0A7W0V8Q9-F1
#
_cell.length_a   1.000
_cell.length_b   1.000
_cell.length_c   1.000
_cell.angle_alpha   90.00
_cell.angle_beta   90.00
_cell.angle_gamma   90.00
#
_symmetry.space_group_name_H-M   'P 1'
#
loop_
_entity.id
_entity.type
_entity.pdbx_description
1 polymer ?
#
loop_
_entity_poly.entity_id
_entity_poly.type
_entity_poly.pdbx_seq_one_letter_code
_entity_poly.pdbx_strand_id
1 'polypeptide(L)' 'SANCLQNANIKYIGELVQKTESEMLKTKNFGRKSLKEIKELLAEMGLQLGMKLDNWPGPNPLKKP' A
#
# COMPACT_ATOMS: atom_id res chain seq x y z
N SER A 1 5.11 13.85 -6.19
CA SER A 1 5.06 12.98 -5.00
C SER A 1 4.90 11.49 -5.34
N ALA A 2 5.61 10.98 -6.36
CA ALA A 2 5.53 9.57 -6.79
C ALA A 2 6.68 8.68 -6.25
N ASN A 3 7.80 9.31 -5.88
CA ASN A 3 9.04 8.60 -5.54
C ASN A 3 8.94 7.78 -4.24
N CYS A 4 8.04 8.12 -3.32
CA CYS A 4 7.89 7.39 -2.05
C CYS A 4 7.29 5.98 -2.24
N LEU A 5 6.29 5.85 -3.12
CA LEU A 5 5.68 4.56 -3.44
C LEU A 5 6.62 3.69 -4.28
N GLN A 6 7.32 4.32 -5.23
CA GLN A 6 8.37 3.64 -6.01
C GLN A 6 9.49 3.08 -5.13
N ASN A 7 9.96 3.83 -4.13
CA ASN A 7 11.02 3.36 -3.23
C ASN A 7 10.55 2.28 -2.25
N ALA A 8 9.25 2.25 -1.93
CA ALA A 8 8.64 1.18 -1.14
C ALA A 8 8.32 -0.07 -2.00
N ASN A 9 8.63 -0.03 -3.30
CA ASN A 9 8.30 -1.07 -4.29
C ASN A 9 6.79 -1.36 -4.37
N ILE A 10 5.95 -0.39 -3.99
CA ILE A 10 4.49 -0.49 -4.00
C ILE A 10 4.03 0.03 -5.36
N LYS A 11 3.62 -0.88 -6.25
CA LYS A 11 3.12 -0.51 -7.59
C LYS A 11 1.60 -0.46 -7.64
N TYR A 12 0.94 -1.22 -6.77
CA TYR A 12 -0.51 -1.37 -6.76
C TYR A 12 -1.11 -0.98 -5.42
N ILE A 13 -2.33 -0.42 -5.45
CA ILE A 13 -3.11 -0.11 -4.24
C ILE A 13 -3.34 -1.38 -3.42
N GLY A 14 -3.51 -2.54 -4.06
CA GLY A 14 -3.66 -3.82 -3.37
C GLY A 14 -2.46 -4.20 -2.49
N GLU A 15 -1.24 -3.84 -2.89
CA GLU A 15 -0.04 -4.04 -2.06
C GLU A 15 0.01 -3.03 -0.91
N LEU A 16 -0.44 -1.80 -1.16
CA LEU A 16 -0.50 -0.74 -0.16
C LEU A 16 -1.48 -1.06 0.97
N VAL A 17 -2.71 -1.47 0.65
CA VAL A 17 -3.76 -1.76 1.65
C VAL A 17 -3.43 -2.98 2.49
N GLN A 18 -2.62 -3.92 1.99
CA GLN A 18 -2.15 -5.08 2.76
C GLN A 18 -1.07 -4.74 3.78
N LYS A 19 -0.44 -3.56 3.68
CA LYS A 19 0.53 -3.08 4.66
C LYS A 19 -0.15 -2.44 5.85
N THR A 20 0.41 -2.70 7.03
CA THR A 20 -0.06 -2.08 8.27
C THR A 20 0.57 -0.71 8.48
N GLU A 21 -0.10 0.18 9.23
CA GLU A 21 0.45 1.49 9.57
C GLU A 21 1.84 1.39 10.25
N SER A 22 2.05 0.37 11.07
CA SER A 22 3.33 0.13 11.74
C SER A 22 4.44 -0.19 10.73
N GLU A 23 4.17 -1.01 9.73
CA GLU A 23 5.14 -1.30 8.66
C GLU A 23 5.43 -0.07 7.79
N MET A 24 4.39 0.72 7.49
CA MET A 24 4.55 1.96 6.74
C MET A 24 5.43 2.95 7.52
N LEU A 25 5.20 3.14 8.83
CA LEU A 25 6.03 4.03 9.66
C LEU A 25 7.46 3.51 9.90
N LYS A 26 7.70 2.20 9.80
CA LYS A 26 9.05 1.61 9.85
C LYS A 26 9.82 1.83 8.56
N THR A 27 9.14 2.12 7.46
CA THR A 27 9.78 2.36 6.17
C THR A 27 10.48 3.72 6.20
N LYS A 28 11.80 3.72 5.97
CA LYS A 28 12.70 4.89 6.14
C LYS A 28 12.28 6.16 5.38
N ASN A 29 11.42 6.02 4.36
CA ASN A 29 10.92 7.11 3.51
C ASN A 29 9.45 7.48 3.78
N PHE A 30 8.79 6.85 4.75
CA PHE A 30 7.40 7.11 5.10
C PHE A 30 7.32 7.87 6.42
N GLY A 31 6.90 9.14 6.33
CA GLY A 31 6.59 9.96 7.50
C GLY A 31 5.12 9.90 7.89
N ARG A 32 4.79 10.39 9.09
CA ARG A 32 3.41 10.55 9.58
C ARG A 32 2.54 11.37 8.62
N LYS A 33 3.13 12.37 7.95
CA LYS A 33 2.46 13.21 6.94
C LYS A 33 2.03 12.38 5.73
N SER A 34 2.97 11.65 5.12
CA SER A 34 2.70 10.78 3.96
C SER A 34 1.73 9.64 4.30
N LEU A 35 1.82 9.10 5.52
CA LEU A 35 0.87 8.09 5.99
C LEU A 35 -0.56 8.64 6.03
N LYS A 36 -0.73 9.87 6.54
CA LYS A 36 -2.04 10.52 6.60
C LYS A 36 -2.61 10.73 5.19
N GLU A 37 -1.81 11.26 4.27
CA GLU A 37 -2.22 11.47 2.87
C GLU A 37 -2.66 10.15 2.21
N ILE A 38 -1.93 9.06 2.46
CA ILE A 38 -2.33 7.73 1.97
C ILE A 38 -3.63 7.25 2.61
N LYS A 39 -3.81 7.41 3.92
CA LYS A 39 -5.06 7.00 4.57
C LYS A 39 -6.25 7.79 4.06
N GLU A 40 -6.09 9.09 3.82
CA GLU A 40 -7.14 9.94 3.23
C GLU A 40 -7.48 9.46 1.82
N LEU A 41 -6.48 9.23 0.96
CA LEU A 41 -6.68 8.67 -0.39
C LEU A 41 -7.38 7.30 -0.38
N LEU A 42 -6.98 6.42 0.54
CA LEU A 42 -7.61 5.11 0.68
C LEU A 42 -9.05 5.25 1.18
N ALA A 43 -9.31 6.14 2.14
CA ALA A 43 -10.65 6.40 2.65
C ALA A 43 -11.60 6.94 1.58
N GLU A 44 -11.12 7.79 0.67
CA GLU A 44 -11.89 8.25 -0.50
C GLU A 44 -12.32 7.08 -1.42
N MET A 45 -11.52 6.02 -1.46
CA MET A 45 -11.83 4.79 -2.21
C MET A 45 -12.59 3.74 -1.38
N GLY A 46 -12.92 4.02 -0.11
CA GLY A 46 -13.51 3.06 0.82
C GLY A 46 -12.56 1.95 1.28
N LEU A 47 -11.25 2.17 1.15
CA LEU A 47 -10.18 1.24 1.51
C LEU A 47 -9.47 1.69 2.80
N GLN A 48 -8.73 0.77 3.41
CA GLN A 48 -7.93 1.04 4.61
C GLN A 48 -6.63 0.24 4.61
N LEU A 49 -5.65 0.68 5.40
CA LEU A 49 -4.41 -0.07 5.64
C LEU A 49 -4.68 -1.28 6.53
N GLY A 50 -3.94 -2.37 6.33
CA GLY A 50 -4.12 -3.64 7.02
C GLY A 50 -5.29 -4.49 6.51
N MET A 51 -5.84 -4.20 5.33
CA MET A 51 -6.84 -5.07 4.69
C MET A 51 -6.18 -6.35 4.19
N LYS A 52 -6.80 -7.50 4.47
CA LYS A 52 -6.49 -8.74 3.76
C LYS A 52 -7.32 -8.79 2.49
N LEU A 53 -6.64 -8.88 1.35
CA LEU A 53 -7.28 -9.12 0.07
C LEU A 53 -7.22 -10.62 -0.22
N ASP A 54 -8.30 -11.33 0.05
CA ASP A 54 -8.43 -12.72 -0.36
C ASP A 54 -8.44 -12.78 -1.90
N ASN A 55 -7.50 -13.55 -2.46
CA ASN A 55 -7.29 -13.71 -3.91
C ASN A 55 -6.63 -12.53 -4.66
N TRP A 56 -5.83 -11.70 -3.99
CA TRP A 56 -4.98 -10.71 -4.70
C TRP A 56 -3.90 -11.42 -5.53
N PRO A 57 -3.89 -11.29 -6.87
CA PRO A 57 -2.90 -11.95 -7.72
C PRO A 57 -1.48 -11.39 -7.57
N GLY A 58 -1.31 -10.28 -6.84
CA GLY A 58 -0.02 -9.60 -6.76
C GLY A 58 0.37 -8.93 -8.07
N PRO A 59 1.53 -8.24 -8.09
CA PRO A 59 2.19 -7.81 -9.32
C PRO A 59 2.70 -8.98 -10.18
N ASN A 60 2.49 -10.24 -9.76
CA ASN A 60 2.92 -11.42 -10.50
C ASN A 60 1.75 -11.99 -11.31
N PRO A 61 1.63 -11.71 -12.62
CA PRO A 61 0.55 -12.23 -13.46
C PRO A 61 0.66 -13.74 -13.76
N LEU A 62 1.40 -14.53 -12.98
CA LEU A 62 1.71 -15.93 -13.26
C LEU A 62 1.33 -16.84 -12.09
N LYS A 63 0.04 -16.94 -11.80
CA LYS A 63 -0.56 -18.26 -11.57
C LYS A 63 -1.32 -18.63 -12.84
N LYS A 64 -0.59 -19.13 -13.84
CA LYS A 64 -1.20 -20.01 -14.83
C LYS A 64 -1.54 -21.34 -14.13
N PRO A 65 -2.69 -21.96 -14.44
CA PRO A 65 -2.99 -23.32 -13.99
C PRO A 65 -1.93 -24.32 -14.46
#